data_AF-A0A2T6ZI75-F1
#
_entry.id   AF-A0A2T6ZI75-F1
#
_cell.length_a   1.000
_cell.length_b   1.000
_cell.length_c   1.000
_cell.angle_alpha   90.00
_cell.angle_beta   90.00
_cell.angle_gamma   90.00
#
_symmetry.space_group_name_H-M   'P 1'
#
loop_
_entity.id
_entity.type
_entity.pdbx_description
1 polymer ?
#
loop_
_entity_poly.entity_id
_entity_poly.type
_entity_poly.pdbx_seq_one_letter_code
_entity_poly.pdbx_strand_id
1 'polypeptide(L)'
;MAEIERFVDPLDKKHPRFPEAADKVSLRFLPRAIQAEGKTTTVEKTIGEAVEEGTVDNETLGYFLARIHLFLKELVIESEKVRFRQHMPNETAHCAADCWDAELLAPYEWIECAACSQRNPRASKGLEGMDIDVDMKWLGPKFRKDDKKIENAVARISQEDRERLAALQEAGGKVLVEVEGPGSLDLEQVTIAKNEKSVNVREYTPNFIEPSFGIGRILYSLIEHIYNREAQAEWCQRSLVIYQDLQPREAKLQWDL
;
A
#
# COMPACT_ATOMS: atom_id res chain seq x y z
N MET A 1 -1.21 -10.93 16.71
CA MET A 1 -0.98 -10.03 15.57
C MET A 1 -0.37 -8.75 16.10
N ALA A 2 0.58 -8.15 15.39
CA ALA A 2 1.09 -6.82 15.68
C ALA A 2 1.10 -6.02 14.39
N GLU A 3 0.59 -4.79 14.41
CA GLU A 3 0.42 -3.98 13.20
C GLU A 3 0.91 -2.57 13.46
N ILE A 4 1.41 -1.93 12.41
CA ILE A 4 1.87 -0.55 12.42
C ILE A 4 1.14 0.17 11.29
N GLU A 5 0.58 1.34 11.57
CA GLU A 5 0.05 2.24 10.53
C GLU A 5 0.93 3.48 10.43
N ARG A 6 1.76 3.56 9.39
CA ARG A 6 2.60 4.74 9.13
C ARG A 6 1.96 5.62 8.08
N PHE A 7 1.29 6.68 8.52
CA PHE A 7 0.72 7.70 7.64
C PHE A 7 1.82 8.51 6.93
N VAL A 8 1.68 8.75 5.64
CA VAL A 8 2.61 9.51 4.78
C VAL A 8 1.87 10.46 3.86
N ASP A 9 2.54 11.55 3.46
CA ASP A 9 2.00 12.43 2.43
C ASP A 9 1.96 11.67 1.09
N PRO A 10 0.82 11.65 0.37
CA PRO A 10 0.74 10.99 -0.92
C PRO A 10 1.75 11.48 -1.96
N LEU A 11 2.21 12.75 -1.86
CA LEU A 11 3.20 13.34 -2.76
C LEU A 11 4.64 13.28 -2.25
N ASP A 12 4.84 13.01 -0.95
CA ASP A 12 6.17 12.82 -0.36
C ASP A 12 6.21 11.51 0.44
N LYS A 13 6.65 10.45 -0.25
CA LYS A 13 6.80 9.11 0.33
C LYS A 13 8.25 8.79 0.71
N LYS A 14 9.11 9.81 0.85
CA LYS A 14 10.48 9.64 1.32
C LYS A 14 10.50 9.22 2.78
N HIS A 15 11.53 8.49 3.19
CA HIS A 15 11.71 8.12 4.58
C HIS A 15 13.06 8.60 5.10
N PRO A 16 13.11 9.44 6.15
CA PRO A 16 14.34 10.11 6.58
C PRO A 16 15.45 9.13 7.02
N ARG A 17 15.07 7.91 7.41
CA ARG A 17 15.99 6.84 7.82
C ARG A 17 16.21 5.76 6.76
N PHE A 18 15.64 5.90 5.56
CA PHE A 18 15.90 4.98 4.46
C PHE A 18 17.40 4.82 4.14
N PRO A 19 18.22 5.90 4.14
CA PRO A 19 19.66 5.78 3.91
C PRO A 19 20.39 4.89 4.92
N GLU A 20 19.82 4.65 6.11
CA GLU A 20 20.44 3.74 7.09
C GLU A 20 20.44 2.28 6.62
N ALA A 21 19.49 1.91 5.75
CA ALA A 21 19.27 0.55 5.27
C ALA A 21 19.56 0.36 3.77
N ALA A 22 19.43 1.43 2.96
CA ALA A 22 19.50 1.40 1.50
C ALA A 22 20.58 0.47 0.93
N ASP A 23 21.85 0.72 1.29
CA ASP A 23 22.99 -0.02 0.74
C ASP A 23 23.46 -1.18 1.63
N LYS A 24 22.85 -1.37 2.80
CA LYS A 24 23.32 -2.31 3.84
C LYS A 24 22.45 -3.56 3.97
N VAL A 25 21.23 -3.51 3.46
CA VAL A 25 20.25 -4.59 3.62
C VAL A 25 19.90 -5.14 2.24
N SER A 26 20.37 -6.36 1.98
CA SER A 26 19.98 -7.15 0.81
C SER A 26 18.79 -8.04 1.13
N LEU A 27 17.81 -8.04 0.25
CA LEU A 27 16.60 -8.85 0.36
C LEU A 27 16.46 -9.75 -0.85
N ARG A 28 15.85 -10.92 -0.65
CA ARG A 28 15.48 -11.85 -1.73
C ARG A 28 14.05 -11.59 -2.14
N PHE A 29 13.87 -10.90 -3.27
CA PHE A 29 12.57 -10.54 -3.80
C PHE A 29 12.04 -11.61 -4.74
N LEU A 30 10.72 -11.83 -4.70
CA LEU A 30 9.95 -12.56 -5.71
C LEU A 30 8.95 -11.58 -6.34
N PRO A 31 9.37 -10.82 -7.38
CA PRO A 31 8.53 -9.80 -8.01
C PRO A 31 7.37 -10.42 -8.79
N ARG A 32 6.34 -9.61 -9.07
CA ARG A 32 5.18 -10.01 -9.90
C ARG A 32 5.57 -10.59 -11.26
N ALA A 33 6.56 -9.99 -11.91
CA ALA A 33 6.99 -10.41 -13.25
C ALA A 33 7.46 -11.87 -13.29
N ILE A 34 8.22 -12.31 -12.28
CA ILE A 34 8.71 -13.69 -12.18
C ILE A 34 7.56 -14.65 -11.87
N GLN A 35 6.65 -14.25 -10.97
CA GLN A 35 5.47 -15.04 -10.62
C GLN A 35 4.54 -15.24 -11.82
N ALA A 36 4.37 -14.21 -12.66
CA ALA A 36 3.55 -14.29 -13.88
C ALA A 36 4.09 -15.32 -14.89
N GLU A 37 5.40 -15.60 -14.87
CA GLU A 37 6.02 -16.67 -15.65
C GLU A 37 5.88 -18.07 -15.01
N GLY A 38 5.19 -18.18 -13.87
CA GLY A 38 5.05 -19.42 -13.11
C GLY A 38 6.32 -19.84 -12.37
N LYS A 39 7.28 -18.93 -12.20
CA LYS A 39 8.56 -19.18 -11.53
C LYS A 39 8.52 -18.69 -10.08
N THR A 40 9.35 -19.32 -9.25
CA THR A 40 9.52 -18.99 -7.83
C THR A 40 10.94 -18.56 -7.48
N THR A 41 11.77 -18.34 -8.50
CA THR A 41 13.16 -17.90 -8.35
C THR A 41 13.21 -16.49 -7.78
N THR A 42 13.98 -16.29 -6.72
CA THR A 42 14.16 -14.96 -6.12
C THR A 42 15.29 -14.20 -6.78
N VAL A 43 15.20 -12.88 -6.77
CA VAL A 43 16.28 -11.96 -7.15
C VAL A 43 16.77 -11.27 -5.89
N GLU A 44 18.07 -11.37 -5.63
CA GLU A 44 18.69 -10.70 -4.49
C GLU A 44 19.20 -9.33 -4.92
N LYS A 45 18.80 -8.28 -4.19
CA LYS A 45 19.24 -6.89 -4.38
C LYS A 45 19.25 -6.16 -3.06
N THR A 46 20.03 -5.09 -2.99
CA THR A 46 19.89 -4.13 -1.89
C THR A 46 18.53 -3.44 -1.96
N ILE A 47 18.01 -3.00 -0.81
CA ILE A 47 16.74 -2.28 -0.80
C ILE A 47 16.84 -0.91 -1.51
N GLY A 48 18.04 -0.30 -1.52
CA GLY A 48 18.34 0.90 -2.29
C GLY A 48 18.14 0.70 -3.79
N GLU A 49 18.80 -0.32 -4.37
CA GLU A 49 18.66 -0.68 -5.79
C GLU A 49 17.20 -1.02 -6.14
N ALA A 50 16.50 -1.76 -5.27
CA ALA A 50 15.12 -2.15 -5.52
C ALA A 50 14.17 -0.94 -5.58
N VAL A 51 14.42 0.11 -4.79
CA VAL A 51 13.65 1.37 -4.85
C VAL A 51 14.06 2.22 -6.05
N GLU A 52 15.35 2.32 -6.35
CA GLU A 52 15.87 3.11 -7.48
C GLU A 52 15.35 2.58 -8.84
N GLU A 53 15.31 1.27 -9.01
CA GLU A 53 14.79 0.62 -10.22
C GLU A 53 13.26 0.55 -10.28
N GLY A 54 12.55 0.94 -9.20
CA GLY A 54 11.09 0.89 -9.12
C GLY A 54 10.50 -0.50 -8.90
N THR A 55 11.30 -1.49 -8.46
CA THR A 55 10.77 -2.79 -8.01
C THR A 55 9.91 -2.59 -6.75
N VAL A 56 10.38 -1.74 -5.83
CA VAL A 56 9.66 -1.29 -4.64
C VAL A 56 9.23 0.17 -4.84
N ASP A 57 7.95 0.48 -4.65
CA ASP A 57 7.34 1.76 -5.07
C ASP A 57 8.01 3.02 -4.49
N ASN A 58 8.52 2.98 -3.25
CA ASN A 58 9.13 4.14 -2.60
C ASN A 58 9.99 3.80 -1.38
N GLU A 59 10.72 4.80 -0.90
CA GLU A 59 11.61 4.70 0.27
C GLU A 59 10.91 4.30 1.56
N THR A 60 9.67 4.76 1.81
CA THR A 60 8.95 4.39 3.05
C THR A 60 8.62 2.91 3.06
N LEU A 61 8.03 2.39 1.96
CA LEU A 61 7.77 0.96 1.82
C LEU A 61 9.08 0.17 1.94
N GLY A 62 10.11 0.58 1.20
CA GLY A 62 11.42 -0.08 1.24
C GLY A 62 12.05 -0.10 2.63
N TYR A 63 11.99 1.01 3.36
CA TYR A 63 12.48 1.07 4.74
C TYR A 63 11.78 0.04 5.63
N PHE A 64 10.45 -0.11 5.54
CA PHE A 64 9.75 -1.11 6.33
C PHE A 64 10.08 -2.55 5.92
N LEU A 65 10.24 -2.85 4.63
CA LEU A 65 10.70 -4.17 4.17
C LEU A 65 12.07 -4.52 4.76
N ALA A 66 13.01 -3.57 4.73
CA ALA A 66 14.32 -3.74 5.33
C ALA A 66 14.25 -3.93 6.85
N ARG A 67 13.39 -3.17 7.55
CA ARG A 67 13.18 -3.32 8.99
C ARG A 67 12.53 -4.66 9.38
N ILE A 68 11.60 -5.16 8.58
CA ILE A 68 11.02 -6.50 8.74
C ILE A 68 12.13 -7.55 8.61
N HIS A 69 12.97 -7.47 7.57
CA HIS A 69 14.07 -8.41 7.39
C HIS A 69 15.06 -8.40 8.57
N LEU A 70 15.48 -7.20 9.01
CA LEU A 70 16.39 -7.06 10.15
C LEU A 70 15.77 -7.61 11.44
N PHE A 71 14.47 -7.41 11.65
CA PHE A 71 13.76 -7.99 12.79
C PHE A 71 13.76 -9.53 12.73
N LEU A 72 13.45 -10.13 11.57
CA LEU A 72 13.46 -11.59 11.42
C LEU A 72 14.87 -12.16 11.62
N LYS A 73 15.90 -11.46 11.13
CA LYS A 73 17.30 -11.83 11.34
C LYS A 73 17.71 -11.77 12.82
N GLU A 74 17.20 -10.80 13.57
CA GLU A 74 17.40 -10.69 15.02
C GLU A 74 16.76 -11.88 15.77
N LEU A 75 15.69 -12.46 15.24
CA LEU A 75 15.09 -13.71 15.73
C LEU A 75 15.88 -14.96 15.30
N VAL A 76 17.08 -14.79 14.75
CA VAL A 76 17.98 -15.87 14.29
C VAL A 76 17.38 -16.69 13.15
N ILE A 77 16.46 -16.10 12.39
CA ILE A 77 15.99 -16.69 11.13
C ILE A 77 17.06 -16.45 10.07
N GLU A 78 17.53 -17.53 9.44
CA GLU A 78 18.50 -17.47 8.35
C GLU A 78 17.94 -16.67 7.17
N SER A 79 18.72 -15.73 6.61
CA SER A 79 18.32 -14.95 5.44
C SER A 79 17.92 -15.84 4.24
N GLU A 80 18.55 -17.02 4.11
CA GLU A 80 18.22 -18.02 3.08
C GLU A 80 16.85 -18.69 3.24
N LYS A 81 16.18 -18.45 4.36
CA LYS A 81 14.81 -18.92 4.64
C LYS A 81 13.79 -17.78 4.65
N VAL A 82 14.19 -16.54 4.30
CA VAL A 82 13.31 -15.37 4.18
C VAL A 82 13.23 -14.89 2.73
N ARG A 83 12.03 -14.73 2.18
CA ARG A 83 11.84 -14.04 0.89
C ARG A 83 10.72 -13.03 0.97
N PHE A 84 10.75 -12.03 0.09
CA PHE A 84 9.71 -11.00 -0.02
C PHE A 84 8.94 -11.23 -1.32
N ARG A 85 7.70 -11.69 -1.24
CA ARG A 85 6.84 -11.95 -2.41
C ARG A 85 5.91 -10.77 -2.66
N GLN A 86 5.92 -10.24 -3.87
CA GLN A 86 5.02 -9.16 -4.25
C GLN A 86 3.62 -9.73 -4.56
N HIS A 87 2.56 -9.12 -4.04
CA HIS A 87 1.17 -9.53 -4.33
C HIS A 87 0.84 -9.36 -5.80
N MET A 88 0.11 -10.28 -6.42
CA MET A 88 -0.39 -10.08 -7.79
C MET A 88 -1.56 -9.08 -7.83
N PRO A 89 -1.87 -8.45 -8.98
CA PRO A 89 -2.96 -7.47 -9.08
C PRO A 89 -4.34 -8.00 -8.64
N ASN A 90 -4.59 -9.30 -8.80
CA ASN A 90 -5.80 -10.01 -8.37
C ASN A 90 -5.81 -10.41 -6.88
N GLU A 91 -4.66 -10.36 -6.20
CA GLU A 91 -4.50 -10.64 -4.76
C GLU A 91 -4.41 -9.36 -3.94
N THR A 92 -4.02 -8.25 -4.58
CA THR A 92 -3.83 -6.96 -3.94
C THR A 92 -5.20 -6.43 -3.48
N ALA A 93 -5.33 -6.13 -2.18
CA ALA A 93 -6.55 -5.54 -1.64
C ALA A 93 -6.94 -4.28 -2.44
N HIS A 94 -8.23 -4.03 -2.62
CA HIS A 94 -8.76 -2.96 -3.50
C HIS A 94 -8.16 -1.56 -3.30
N CYS A 95 -7.54 -1.28 -2.14
CA CYS A 95 -6.93 0.01 -1.82
C CYS A 95 -5.39 -0.03 -1.73
N ALA A 96 -4.74 -1.17 -1.99
CA ALA A 96 -3.29 -1.31 -1.90
C ALA A 96 -2.62 -0.98 -3.24
N ALA A 97 -1.67 -0.04 -3.22
CA ALA A 97 -0.91 0.38 -4.40
C ALA A 97 0.25 -0.59 -4.68
N ASP A 98 0.94 -1.02 -3.64
CA ASP A 98 1.97 -2.06 -3.69
C ASP A 98 1.93 -2.85 -2.38
N CYS A 99 2.18 -4.16 -2.44
CA CYS A 99 2.10 -5.03 -1.27
C CYS A 99 3.09 -6.18 -1.38
N TRP A 100 3.82 -6.43 -0.29
CA TRP A 100 4.87 -7.43 -0.21
C TRP A 100 4.70 -8.28 1.05
N ASP A 101 4.71 -9.59 0.87
CA ASP A 101 4.71 -10.57 1.95
C ASP A 101 6.14 -10.99 2.28
N ALA A 102 6.53 -10.87 3.55
CA ALA A 102 7.69 -11.55 4.08
C ALA A 102 7.31 -13.00 4.41
N GLU A 103 7.79 -13.93 3.59
CA GLU A 103 7.52 -15.34 3.70
C GLU A 103 8.72 -16.07 4.31
N LEU A 104 8.42 -16.99 5.22
CA LEU A 104 9.41 -17.87 5.85
C LEU A 104 9.28 -19.29 5.27
N LEU A 105 10.41 -19.89 4.92
CA LEU A 105 10.45 -21.28 4.42
C LEU A 105 10.20 -22.26 5.57
N ALA A 106 9.07 -22.93 5.57
CA ALA A 106 8.78 -24.09 6.42
C ALA A 106 9.11 -25.40 5.64
N PRO A 107 9.07 -26.59 6.26
CA PRO A 107 9.54 -27.83 5.63
C PRO A 107 8.96 -28.16 4.24
N TYR A 108 7.74 -27.68 3.93
CA TYR A 108 7.06 -28.00 2.67
C TYR A 108 6.50 -26.78 1.93
N GLU A 109 6.60 -25.58 2.49
CA GLU A 109 5.93 -24.40 1.92
C GLU A 109 6.56 -23.10 2.40
N TRP A 110 6.22 -22.02 1.71
CA TRP A 110 6.52 -20.66 2.13
C TRP A 110 5.31 -20.09 2.85
N ILE A 111 5.49 -19.67 4.09
CA ILE A 111 4.42 -19.16 4.94
C ILE A 111 4.56 -17.66 5.07
N GLU A 112 3.52 -16.92 4.66
CA GLU A 112 3.40 -15.49 4.93
C GLU A 112 3.39 -15.23 6.45
N CYS A 113 4.42 -14.55 6.92
CA CYS A 113 4.64 -14.29 8.35
C CYS A 113 4.55 -12.79 8.69
N ALA A 114 4.84 -11.93 7.72
CA ALA A 114 4.48 -10.53 7.77
C ALA A 114 4.04 -10.06 6.38
N ALA A 115 3.19 -9.04 6.32
CA ALA A 115 2.82 -8.36 5.09
C ALA A 115 3.12 -6.87 5.24
N CYS A 116 3.54 -6.22 4.17
CA CYS A 116 3.78 -4.79 4.14
C CYS A 116 3.04 -4.18 2.96
N SER A 117 1.93 -3.50 3.25
CA SER A 117 1.05 -2.91 2.24
C SER A 117 1.17 -1.40 2.22
N GLN A 118 1.27 -0.81 1.05
CA GLN A 118 0.95 0.60 0.85
C GLN A 118 -0.53 0.75 0.53
N ARG A 119 -1.29 1.45 1.37
CA ARG A 119 -2.72 1.71 1.15
C ARG A 119 -2.98 3.17 0.84
N ASN A 120 -3.82 3.39 -0.16
CA ASN A 120 -4.35 4.69 -0.52
C ASN A 120 -5.88 4.67 -0.30
N PRO A 121 -6.37 5.26 0.81
CA PRO A 121 -7.80 5.30 1.12
C PRO A 121 -8.65 5.97 0.02
N ARG A 122 -8.04 6.83 -0.81
CA ARG A 122 -8.69 7.56 -1.90
C ARG A 122 -8.56 6.90 -3.27
N ALA A 123 -7.86 5.77 -3.43
CA ALA A 123 -7.78 5.09 -4.74
C ALA A 123 -9.17 4.63 -5.26
N SER A 124 -10.17 4.54 -4.38
CA SER A 124 -11.59 4.33 -4.74
C SER A 124 -12.34 5.60 -5.19
N LYS A 125 -11.71 6.78 -5.13
CA LYS A 125 -12.26 8.07 -5.58
C LYS A 125 -11.16 8.89 -6.26
N GLY A 126 -11.08 8.78 -7.59
CA GLY A 126 -10.24 9.64 -8.42
C GLY A 126 -10.44 11.12 -8.06
N LEU A 127 -9.35 11.81 -7.77
CA LEU A 127 -9.32 13.21 -7.36
C LEU A 127 -8.27 13.95 -8.19
N GLU A 128 -8.54 14.04 -9.48
CA GLU A 128 -8.20 15.23 -10.27
C GLU A 128 -9.53 15.73 -10.82
N GLY A 129 -9.89 16.95 -10.42
CA GLY A 129 -11.23 17.49 -10.57
C GLY A 129 -11.25 18.86 -11.23
N MET A 130 -12.04 19.05 -12.28
CA MET A 130 -12.39 20.39 -12.81
C MET A 130 -13.47 20.98 -11.91
N ASP A 131 -13.32 22.22 -11.48
CA ASP A 131 -14.36 22.92 -10.72
C ASP A 131 -15.26 23.75 -11.66
N ILE A 132 -16.56 23.72 -11.41
CA ILE A 132 -17.54 24.57 -12.10
C ILE A 132 -17.78 25.80 -11.22
N ASP A 133 -17.43 26.98 -11.72
CA ASP A 133 -17.75 28.25 -11.07
C ASP A 133 -19.03 28.83 -11.67
N VAL A 134 -19.98 29.20 -10.81
CA VAL A 134 -21.29 29.72 -11.22
C VAL A 134 -21.42 31.13 -10.67
N ASP A 135 -21.69 32.11 -11.54
CA ASP A 135 -21.81 33.51 -11.10
C ASP A 135 -23.06 33.71 -10.22
N MET A 136 -22.82 33.75 -8.91
CA MET A 136 -23.84 33.95 -7.88
C MET A 136 -24.56 35.31 -8.00
N LYS A 137 -23.96 36.31 -8.66
CA LYS A 137 -24.60 37.62 -8.89
C LYS A 137 -25.65 37.56 -9.98
N TRP A 138 -25.54 36.62 -10.92
CA TRP A 138 -26.55 36.35 -11.94
C TRP A 138 -27.61 35.37 -11.43
N LEU A 139 -27.17 34.35 -10.70
CA LEU A 139 -28.05 33.27 -10.24
C LEU A 139 -29.07 33.76 -9.21
N GLY A 140 -28.61 34.53 -8.22
CA GLY A 140 -29.43 35.06 -7.11
C GLY A 140 -30.69 35.84 -7.55
N PRO A 141 -30.56 36.84 -8.43
CA PRO A 141 -31.70 37.61 -8.92
C PRO A 141 -32.66 36.81 -9.80
N LYS A 142 -32.17 35.81 -10.55
CA LYS A 142 -32.95 35.09 -11.57
C LYS A 142 -33.70 33.88 -10.99
N PHE A 143 -33.12 33.17 -10.01
CA PHE A 143 -33.66 31.91 -9.51
C PHE A 143 -34.05 31.92 -8.02
N ARG A 144 -33.70 32.95 -7.23
CA ARG A 144 -34.13 33.30 -5.85
C ARG A 144 -34.38 32.14 -4.86
N LYS A 145 -35.41 31.32 -5.07
CA LYS A 145 -35.78 30.18 -4.21
C LYS A 145 -35.07 28.88 -4.60
N ASP A 146 -34.62 28.77 -5.85
CA ASP A 146 -34.00 27.55 -6.39
C ASP A 146 -32.47 27.64 -6.48
N ASP A 147 -31.86 28.78 -6.09
CA ASP A 147 -30.41 29.00 -6.11
C ASP A 147 -29.62 27.90 -5.39
N LYS A 148 -30.06 27.56 -4.17
CA LYS A 148 -29.45 26.48 -3.37
C LYS A 148 -29.62 25.09 -4.00
N LYS A 149 -30.67 24.88 -4.81
CA LYS A 149 -30.87 23.60 -5.50
C LYS A 149 -29.95 23.48 -6.70
N ILE A 150 -29.75 24.59 -7.41
CA ILE A 150 -28.82 24.66 -8.54
C ILE A 150 -27.37 24.49 -8.05
N GLU A 151 -27.00 25.14 -6.94
CA GLU A 151 -25.68 24.97 -6.32
C GLU A 151 -25.41 23.50 -5.90
N ASN A 152 -26.40 22.85 -5.28
CA ASN A 152 -26.31 21.43 -4.93
C ASN A 152 -26.29 20.51 -6.16
N ALA A 153 -27.01 20.85 -7.23
CA ALA A 153 -27.00 20.09 -8.48
C ALA A 153 -25.62 20.17 -9.15
N VAL A 154 -25.04 21.37 -9.23
CA VAL A 154 -23.69 21.60 -9.77
C VAL A 154 -22.62 20.89 -8.92
N ALA A 155 -22.73 20.92 -7.60
CA ALA A 155 -21.84 20.18 -6.70
C ALA A 155 -21.91 18.65 -6.88
N ARG A 156 -23.06 18.13 -7.34
CA ARG A 156 -23.29 16.70 -7.59
C ARG A 156 -22.85 16.23 -8.99
N ILE A 157 -22.50 17.14 -9.90
CA ILE A 157 -22.02 16.77 -11.24
C ILE A 157 -20.71 16.00 -11.10
N SER A 158 -20.68 14.80 -11.68
CA SER A 158 -19.52 13.89 -11.67
C SER A 158 -18.36 14.49 -12.45
N GLN A 159 -17.13 14.08 -12.14
CA GLN A 159 -15.93 14.62 -12.78
C GLN A 159 -15.90 14.38 -14.31
N GLU A 160 -16.34 13.20 -14.77
CA GLU A 160 -16.45 12.88 -16.20
C GLU A 160 -17.44 13.81 -16.92
N ASP A 161 -18.55 14.16 -16.25
CA ASP A 161 -19.53 15.07 -16.81
C ASP A 161 -19.04 16.51 -16.81
N ARG A 162 -18.23 16.92 -15.83
CA ARG A 162 -17.60 18.26 -15.82
C ARG A 162 -16.65 18.45 -17.00
N GLU A 163 -15.85 17.44 -17.34
CA GLU A 163 -14.95 17.46 -18.50
C GLU A 163 -15.72 17.47 -19.83
N ARG A 164 -16.81 16.68 -19.92
CA ARG A 164 -17.70 16.71 -21.09
C ARG A 164 -18.37 18.07 -21.27
N LEU A 165 -18.85 18.67 -20.19
CA LEU A 165 -19.49 19.99 -20.23
C LEU A 165 -18.49 21.11 -20.54
N ALA A 166 -17.24 21.01 -20.05
CA ALA A 166 -16.16 21.93 -20.42
C ALA A 166 -15.83 21.85 -21.91
N ALA A 167 -15.70 20.63 -22.46
CA ALA A 167 -15.46 20.43 -23.89
C ALA A 167 -16.64 20.91 -24.77
N LEU A 168 -17.89 20.70 -24.32
CA LEU A 168 -19.08 21.23 -24.98
C LEU A 168 -19.13 22.76 -24.97
N GLN A 169 -18.69 23.39 -23.87
CA GLN A 169 -18.60 24.83 -23.75
C GLN A 169 -17.54 25.43 -24.69
N GLU A 170 -16.36 24.82 -24.78
CA GLU A 170 -15.31 25.22 -25.75
C GLU A 170 -15.76 25.05 -27.20
N ALA A 171 -16.60 24.04 -27.50
CA ALA A 171 -17.19 23.82 -28.82
C ALA A 171 -18.37 24.76 -29.14
N GLY A 172 -18.73 25.70 -28.25
CA GLY A 172 -19.84 26.64 -28.43
C GLY A 172 -21.23 26.04 -28.19
N GLY A 173 -21.31 24.87 -27.54
CA GLY A 173 -22.53 24.20 -27.14
C GLY A 173 -23.12 24.77 -25.84
N LYS A 174 -24.44 24.63 -25.68
CA LYS A 174 -25.15 25.04 -24.47
C LYS A 174 -24.93 24.01 -23.34
N VAL A 175 -24.58 24.49 -22.14
CA VAL A 175 -24.43 23.66 -20.95
C VAL A 175 -25.81 23.51 -20.29
N LEU A 176 -26.41 22.32 -20.45
CA LEU A 176 -27.67 21.95 -19.82
C LEU A 176 -27.39 21.17 -18.54
N VAL A 177 -27.85 21.67 -17.40
CA VAL A 177 -27.80 20.95 -16.12
C VAL A 177 -29.22 20.57 -15.71
N GLU A 178 -29.46 19.29 -15.51
CA GLU A 178 -30.73 18.81 -14.95
C GLU A 178 -30.79 19.10 -13.45
N VAL A 179 -31.81 19.83 -13.03
CA VAL A 179 -32.07 20.16 -11.63
C VAL A 179 -33.43 19.59 -11.24
N GLU A 180 -33.50 18.83 -10.15
CA GLU A 180 -34.78 18.32 -9.62
C GLU A 180 -35.72 19.48 -9.28
N GLY A 181 -36.80 19.62 -10.07
CA GLY A 181 -37.81 20.66 -9.94
C GLY A 181 -38.03 21.45 -11.23
N PRO A 182 -37.22 22.47 -11.55
CA PRO A 182 -37.50 23.40 -12.64
C PRO A 182 -37.28 22.83 -14.07
N GLY A 183 -36.84 21.57 -14.20
CA GLY A 183 -36.47 20.98 -15.49
C GLY A 183 -35.03 21.31 -15.88
N SER A 184 -34.61 20.90 -17.09
CA SER A 184 -33.28 21.20 -17.62
C SER A 184 -33.08 22.71 -17.74
N LEU A 185 -32.11 23.27 -17.00
CA LEU A 185 -31.80 24.69 -17.03
C LEU A 185 -30.70 24.97 -18.07
N ASP A 186 -30.97 25.90 -18.98
CA ASP A 186 -29.95 26.48 -19.86
C ASP A 186 -29.11 27.48 -19.08
N LEU A 187 -27.89 27.08 -18.75
CA LEU A 187 -26.94 27.89 -18.00
C LEU A 187 -26.10 28.74 -18.97
N GLU A 188 -26.75 29.72 -19.59
CA GLU A 188 -26.15 30.63 -20.59
C GLU A 188 -24.93 31.43 -20.09
N GLN A 189 -24.72 31.51 -18.77
CA GLN A 189 -23.62 32.27 -18.14
C GLN A 189 -22.84 31.44 -17.09
N VAL A 190 -22.72 30.13 -17.28
CA VAL A 190 -21.77 29.33 -16.49
C VAL A 190 -20.42 29.32 -17.19
N THR A 191 -19.37 29.68 -16.46
CA THR A 191 -18.00 29.65 -16.97
C THR A 191 -17.29 28.50 -16.27
N ILE A 192 -17.06 27.41 -17.00
CA ILE A 192 -16.18 26.34 -16.52
C ILE A 192 -14.74 26.81 -16.78
N ALA A 193 -14.20 27.60 -15.85
CA ALA A 193 -12.84 28.11 -15.91
C ALA A 193 -11.93 27.35 -14.95
N LYS A 194 -10.73 27.01 -15.42
CA LYS A 194 -9.63 26.53 -14.57
C LYS A 194 -9.12 27.71 -13.73
N ASN A 195 -9.74 27.93 -12.57
CA ASN A 195 -9.35 29.01 -11.68
C ASN A 195 -8.09 28.62 -10.87
N GLU A 196 -6.98 29.30 -11.12
CA GLU A 196 -5.79 29.24 -10.26
C GLU A 196 -6.04 30.03 -8.97
N LYS A 197 -6.58 29.36 -7.95
CA LYS A 197 -6.58 29.92 -6.58
C LYS A 197 -5.22 29.68 -5.94
N SER A 198 -4.58 30.74 -5.46
CA SER A 198 -3.38 30.64 -4.62
C SER A 198 -3.77 30.04 -3.26
N VAL A 199 -3.67 28.72 -3.13
CA VAL A 199 -3.96 28.02 -1.88
C VAL A 199 -2.66 27.87 -1.08
N ASN A 200 -2.55 28.58 0.05
CA ASN A 200 -1.36 28.52 0.92
C ASN A 200 -1.28 27.25 1.79
N VAL A 201 -2.38 26.49 1.92
CA VAL A 201 -2.48 25.29 2.75
C VAL A 201 -3.04 24.14 1.93
N ARG A 202 -2.25 23.08 1.76
CA ARG A 202 -2.70 21.86 1.08
C ARG A 202 -3.36 20.91 2.08
N GLU A 203 -4.66 20.68 1.92
CA GLU A 203 -5.38 19.61 2.62
C GLU A 203 -5.28 18.31 1.82
N TYR A 204 -4.92 17.21 2.48
CA TYR A 204 -4.85 15.90 1.84
C TYR A 204 -5.23 14.78 2.82
N THR A 205 -5.69 13.64 2.30
CA THR A 205 -5.79 12.40 3.09
C THR A 205 -4.48 11.65 2.97
N PRO A 206 -3.83 11.29 4.08
CA PRO A 206 -2.57 10.57 4.05
C PRO A 206 -2.77 9.19 3.44
N ASN A 207 -1.77 8.77 2.66
CA ASN A 207 -1.57 7.34 2.41
C ASN A 207 -1.00 6.71 3.68
N PHE A 208 -0.98 5.40 3.78
CA PHE A 208 -0.27 4.75 4.87
C PHE A 208 0.42 3.46 4.43
N ILE A 209 1.55 3.18 5.06
CA ILE A 209 2.24 1.89 4.97
C ILE A 209 1.87 1.08 6.19
N GLU A 210 1.45 -0.16 5.96
CA GLU A 210 0.95 -1.10 6.97
C GLU A 210 1.80 -2.37 7.00
N PRO A 211 2.86 -2.43 7.83
CA PRO A 211 3.46 -3.68 8.26
C PRO A 211 2.53 -4.41 9.25
N SER A 212 2.07 -5.59 8.89
CA SER A 212 1.32 -6.51 9.76
C SER A 212 2.12 -7.79 10.00
N PHE A 213 2.21 -8.20 11.27
CA PHE A 213 3.02 -9.33 11.72
C PHE A 213 2.13 -10.44 12.31
N GLY A 214 2.17 -11.60 11.65
CA GLY A 214 1.56 -12.83 12.10
C GLY A 214 2.40 -13.50 13.19
N ILE A 215 2.41 -12.96 14.41
CA ILE A 215 3.26 -13.44 15.53
C ILE A 215 3.20 -14.97 15.71
N GLY A 216 2.01 -15.58 15.59
CA GLY A 216 1.86 -17.04 15.71
C GLY A 216 2.57 -17.81 14.60
N ARG A 217 2.52 -17.32 13.36
CA ARG A 217 3.22 -17.92 12.21
C ARG A 217 4.72 -17.70 12.31
N ILE A 218 5.17 -16.51 12.73
CA ILE A 218 6.58 -16.23 13.01
C ILE A 218 7.12 -17.20 14.07
N LEU A 219 6.39 -17.37 15.18
CA LEU A 219 6.77 -18.31 16.25
C LEU A 219 6.81 -19.75 15.75
N TYR A 220 5.83 -20.16 14.96
CA TYR A 220 5.79 -21.50 14.35
C TYR A 220 7.02 -21.74 13.46
N SER A 221 7.29 -20.82 12.52
CA SER A 221 8.45 -20.91 11.63
C SER A 221 9.77 -20.89 12.41
N LEU A 222 9.86 -20.09 13.48
CA LEU A 222 11.04 -20.07 14.35
C LEU A 222 11.27 -21.44 15.01
N ILE A 223 10.23 -22.05 15.56
CA ILE A 223 10.30 -23.40 16.17
C ILE A 223 10.80 -24.41 15.14
N GLU A 224 10.25 -24.40 13.92
CA GLU A 224 10.70 -25.28 12.83
C GLU A 224 12.16 -25.06 12.45
N HIS A 225 12.64 -23.80 12.48
CA HIS A 225 14.02 -23.47 12.10
C HIS A 225 15.04 -23.85 13.17
N ILE A 226 14.65 -23.88 14.46
CA ILE A 226 15.53 -24.23 15.58
C ILE A 226 15.33 -25.68 16.07
N TYR A 227 14.42 -26.43 15.44
CA TYR A 227 14.14 -27.82 15.78
C TYR A 227 15.17 -28.75 15.15
N ASN A 228 15.87 -29.47 16.02
CA ASN A 228 16.86 -30.47 15.65
C ASN A 228 16.35 -31.87 16.01
N ARG A 229 16.49 -32.78 15.05
CA ARG A 229 16.25 -34.22 15.22
C ARG A 229 17.54 -34.97 14.95
N GLU A 230 18.03 -35.66 15.98
CA GLU A 230 19.14 -36.59 15.87
C GLU A 230 18.61 -37.99 16.09
N ALA A 231 18.83 -38.90 15.15
CA ALA A 231 18.32 -40.26 15.20
C ALA A 231 19.45 -41.27 14.97
N GLN A 232 19.50 -42.29 15.81
CA GLN A 232 20.32 -43.48 15.67
C GLN A 232 19.43 -44.72 15.63
N ALA A 233 20.02 -45.90 15.40
CA ALA A 233 19.28 -47.15 15.20
C ALA A 233 18.32 -47.49 16.37
N GLU A 234 18.65 -47.08 17.59
CA GLU A 234 17.93 -47.47 18.81
C GLU A 234 17.27 -46.29 19.55
N TRP A 235 17.57 -45.04 19.17
CA TRP A 235 17.03 -43.86 19.86
C TRP A 235 16.88 -42.66 18.93
N CYS A 236 16.00 -41.74 19.32
CA CYS A 236 15.79 -40.47 18.64
C CYS A 236 15.77 -39.34 19.68
N GLN A 237 16.66 -38.37 19.57
CA GLN A 237 16.67 -37.15 20.36
C GLN A 237 16.02 -36.01 19.57
N ARG A 238 15.21 -35.21 20.26
CA ARG A 238 14.59 -34.00 19.74
C ARG A 238 15.00 -32.84 20.61
N SER A 239 15.46 -31.75 20.00
CA SER A 239 15.91 -30.57 20.74
C SER A 239 15.48 -29.30 20.04
N LEU A 240 15.32 -28.24 20.82
CA LEU A 240 15.14 -26.87 20.33
C LEU A 240 16.36 -26.07 20.78
N VAL A 241 17.00 -25.37 19.84
CA VAL A 241 18.06 -24.41 20.17
C VAL A 241 17.40 -23.08 20.49
N ILE A 242 17.25 -22.78 21.77
CA ILE A 242 16.62 -21.53 22.21
C ILE A 242 17.72 -20.49 22.42
N TYR A 243 17.54 -19.32 21.82
CA TYR A 243 18.46 -18.20 22.01
C TYR A 243 17.98 -17.35 23.19
N GLN A 244 18.84 -17.16 24.19
CA GLN A 244 18.63 -16.22 25.29
C GLN A 244 19.71 -15.14 25.17
N ASP A 245 19.31 -13.87 25.11
CA ASP A 245 20.22 -12.75 24.87
C ASP A 245 21.10 -12.94 23.60
N LEU A 246 20.51 -13.53 22.54
CA LEU A 246 21.18 -13.89 21.27
C LEU A 246 22.31 -14.93 21.41
N GLN A 247 22.42 -15.62 22.56
CA GLN A 247 23.35 -16.74 22.77
C GLN A 247 22.60 -18.08 22.66
N PRO A 248 23.06 -19.05 21.84
CA PRO A 248 22.39 -20.34 21.71
C PRO A 248 22.48 -21.13 23.02
N ARG A 249 21.36 -21.66 23.50
CA ARG A 249 21.30 -22.68 24.55
C ARG A 249 20.53 -23.89 24.04
N GLU A 250 21.11 -25.07 24.24
CA GLU A 250 20.48 -26.32 23.86
C GLU A 250 19.51 -26.77 24.96
N ALA A 251 18.22 -26.86 24.65
CA ALA A 251 17.24 -27.50 25.53
C ALA A 251 16.98 -28.93 25.03
N LYS A 252 17.44 -29.92 25.79
CA LYS A 252 17.23 -31.34 25.49
C LYS A 252 15.99 -31.88 26.21
N LEU A 253 15.07 -32.44 25.44
CA LEU A 253 13.95 -33.23 25.97
C LEU A 253 14.20 -34.68 25.59
N GLN A 254 14.53 -35.50 26.59
CA GLN A 254 14.73 -36.94 26.40
C GLN A 254 13.41 -37.65 26.68
N TRP A 255 12.96 -38.47 25.73
CA TRP A 255 11.74 -39.28 25.85
C TRP A 255 12.16 -40.73 25.69
N ASP A 256 11.86 -41.55 26.71
CA ASP A 256 11.96 -43.00 26.59
C ASP A 256 10.73 -43.50 25.81
N LEU A 257 10.98 -44.33 24.79
CA LEU A 257 9.92 -44.93 23.95
C LEU A 257 9.12 -45.99 24.72
#